data_AF-A0ABD2GMJ5-F1
#
_entry.id   AF-A0ABD2GMJ5-F1
#
_cell.length_a   1.000
_cell.length_b   1.000
_cell.length_c   1.000
_cell.angle_alpha   90.00
_cell.angle_beta   90.00
_cell.angle_gamma   90.00
#
_symmetry.space_group_name_H-M   'P 1'
#
loop_
_entity.id
_entity.type
_entity.pdbx_description
1 polymer ?
#
loop_
_entity_poly.entity_id
_entity_poly.type
_entity_poly.pdbx_seq_one_letter_code
_entity_poly.pdbx_strand_id
1 'polypeptide(L)' 'MEFILHTTVLTGSCRVSAQSSSLALTSLLDVGLNYCNLNNLRTASGLNLAPGFTEMTSEWACLGYGFAACIT' A
#
# COMPACT_ATOMS: atom_id res chain seq x y z
N MET A 1 -9.75 -3.97 -3.35
CA MET A 1 -8.51 -3.88 -2.56
C MET A 1 -8.04 -5.29 -2.27
N GLU A 2 -6.76 -5.57 -2.45
CA GLU A 2 -6.19 -6.91 -2.40
C GLU A 2 -4.77 -6.88 -1.80
N PHE A 3 -4.45 -7.88 -0.97
CA PHE A 3 -3.09 -8.17 -0.52
C PHE A 3 -2.70 -9.58 -0.95
N ILE A 4 -1.52 -9.71 -1.54
CA ILE A 4 -0.95 -10.98 -1.97
C ILE A 4 0.32 -11.22 -1.17
N LEU A 5 0.35 -12.35 -0.45
CA LEU A 5 1.55 -12.80 0.27
C LEU A 5 2.38 -13.67 -0.66
N HIS A 6 3.63 -13.28 -0.85
CA HIS A 6 4.60 -14.05 -1.62
C HIS A 6 5.50 -14.85 -0.67
N THR A 7 5.68 -16.13 -0.97
CA THR A 7 6.66 -16.98 -0.29
C THR A 7 8.06 -16.63 -0.79
N THR A 8 8.89 -16.06 0.08
CA THR A 8 10.31 -15.79 -0.20
C THR A 8 11.18 -16.84 0.47
N VAL A 9 11.39 -17.96 -0.24
CA VAL A 9 12.03 -19.19 0.27
C VAL A 9 13.52 -19.00 0.59
N LEU A 10 14.17 -17.97 0.05
CA LEU A 10 15.63 -17.78 0.16
C LEU A 10 16.10 -16.89 1.32
N THR A 11 15.27 -15.94 1.78
CA THR A 11 15.71 -14.84 2.67
C THR A 11 15.10 -14.88 4.06
N GLY A 12 14.13 -15.78 4.31
CA GLY A 12 13.36 -15.78 5.57
C GLY A 12 12.50 -14.53 5.78
N SER A 13 12.44 -13.63 4.79
CA SER A 13 11.56 -12.47 4.79
C SER A 13 10.18 -12.85 4.23
N CYS A 14 9.20 -11.96 4.36
CA CYS A 14 7.90 -12.04 3.69
C CYS A 14 7.77 -10.84 2.77
N ARG A 15 7.33 -11.06 1.53
CA ARG A 15 6.97 -9.97 0.61
C ARG A 15 5.45 -9.92 0.49
N VAL A 16 4.90 -8.73 0.71
CA VAL A 16 3.48 -8.46 0.52
C VAL A 16 3.32 -7.47 -0.62
N SER A 17 2.51 -7.83 -1.61
CA SER A 17 2.06 -6.92 -2.66
C SER A 17 0.64 -6.47 -2.36
N ALA A 18 0.33 -5.22 -2.67
CA ALA A 18 -0.93 -4.58 -2.32
C ALA A 18 -1.49 -3.82 -3.51
N GLN A 19 -2.81 -3.89 -3.73
CA GLN A 19 -3.48 -3.16 -4.79
C GLN A 19 -4.81 -2.59 -4.30
N SER A 20 -5.08 -1.32 -4.62
CA SER A 20 -6.39 -0.69 -4.47
C SER A 20 -6.77 -0.01 -5.77
N SER A 21 -7.96 -0.34 -6.27
CA SER A 21 -8.53 0.24 -7.47
C SER A 21 -9.92 0.78 -7.15
N SER A 22 -10.20 1.99 -7.62
CA SER A 22 -11.53 2.58 -7.56
C SER A 22 -12.41 2.01 -8.68
N LEU A 23 -13.72 1.90 -8.45
CA LEU A 23 -14.70 1.52 -9.48
C LEU A 23 -14.89 2.63 -10.53
N ALA A 24 -14.68 3.89 -10.14
CA ALA A 24 -14.66 5.05 -11.01
C ALA A 24 -13.23 5.42 -11.42
N LEU A 25 -13.08 6.34 -12.39
CA LEU A 25 -11.79 6.92 -12.73
C LEU A 25 -11.14 7.48 -11.45
N THR A 26 -9.93 6.99 -11.14
CA THR A 26 -9.07 7.59 -10.13
C THR A 26 -8.89 9.04 -10.48
N SER A 27 -9.38 9.93 -9.63
CA SER A 27 -9.27 11.37 -9.87
C SER A 27 -7.94 11.81 -9.29
N LEU A 28 -7.17 12.63 -9.99
CA LEU A 28 -6.02 13.30 -9.37
C LEU A 28 -6.45 14.10 -8.11
N LEU A 29 -7.74 14.48 -8.05
CA LEU A 29 -8.35 15.21 -6.96
C LEU A 29 -8.86 14.32 -5.81
N ASP A 30 -8.74 12.99 -5.91
CA ASP A 30 -9.13 12.08 -4.81
C ASP A 30 -8.07 12.00 -3.69
N VAL A 31 -7.02 12.82 -3.79
CA VAL A 31 -6.00 13.01 -2.75
C VAL A 31 -5.33 11.70 -2.35
N GLY A 32 -5.13 10.81 -3.34
CA GLY A 32 -4.44 9.53 -3.14
C GLY A 32 -5.29 8.51 -2.39
N LEU A 33 -6.61 8.53 -2.58
CA LEU A 33 -7.55 7.67 -1.84
C LEU A 33 -7.17 6.19 -1.87
N ASN A 34 -6.71 5.69 -3.02
CA ASN A 34 -6.29 4.29 -3.15
C ASN A 34 -5.04 3.97 -2.32
N TYR A 35 -4.05 4.87 -2.30
CA TYR A 35 -2.91 4.72 -1.42
C TYR A 35 -3.34 4.75 0.05
N CYS A 36 -4.23 5.67 0.42
CA CYS A 36 -4.71 5.78 1.80
C CYS A 36 -5.49 4.56 2.26
N ASN A 37 -6.30 3.94 1.40
CA ASN A 37 -6.96 2.67 1.71
C ASN A 37 -5.94 1.57 2.04
N LEU A 38 -4.87 1.45 1.24
CA LEU A 38 -3.80 0.48 1.50
C LEU A 38 -3.02 0.83 2.76
N ASN A 39 -2.70 2.11 2.97
CA ASN A 39 -1.98 2.59 4.13
C ASN A 39 -2.75 2.30 5.43
N ASN A 40 -4.06 2.57 5.45
CA ASN A 40 -4.90 2.36 6.63
C ASN A 40 -4.98 0.87 7.00
N LEU A 41 -5.06 -0.03 6.01
CA LEU A 41 -5.02 -1.47 6.27
C LEU A 41 -3.63 -1.92 6.75
N ARG A 42 -2.56 -1.40 6.15
CA ARG A 42 -1.18 -1.68 6.55
C ARG A 42 -0.91 -1.27 7.99
N THR A 43 -1.38 -0.10 8.42
CA THR A 43 -1.20 0.40 9.78
C THR A 43 -2.10 -0.31 10.77
N ALA A 44 -3.38 -0.53 10.44
CA ALA A 44 -4.32 -1.24 11.31
C ALA A 44 -3.93 -2.71 11.54
N SER A 45 -3.31 -3.36 10.54
CA SER A 45 -2.79 -4.73 10.69
C SER A 45 -1.48 -4.82 11.47
N GLY A 46 -0.80 -3.69 11.72
CA GLY A 46 0.52 -3.66 12.35
C GLY A 46 1.65 -4.15 11.44
N LEU A 47 1.39 -4.37 10.14
CA LEU A 47 2.42 -4.83 9.20
C LEU A 47 3.59 -3.84 9.10
N ASN A 48 3.29 -2.54 9.21
CA ASN A 48 4.29 -1.46 9.26
C ASN A 48 5.20 -1.50 10.51
N LEU A 49 4.84 -2.27 11.54
CA LEU A 49 5.62 -2.44 12.76
C LEU A 49 6.45 -3.73 12.78
N ALA A 50 6.33 -4.58 11.74
CA ALA A 50 7.08 -5.82 11.66
C ALA A 50 8.60 -5.55 11.58
N PRO A 51 9.46 -6.34 12.26
CA PRO A 51 10.91 -6.18 12.17
C PRO A 51 11.40 -6.27 10.72
N GLY A 52 12.17 -5.28 10.29
CA GLY A 52 12.69 -5.21 8.91
C GLY A 52 11.65 -4.78 7.87
N PHE A 53 10.48 -4.29 8.29
CA PHE A 53 9.50 -3.73 7.36
C PHE A 53 10.12 -2.62 6.52
N THR A 54 9.96 -2.74 5.20
CA THR A 54 10.34 -1.71 4.23
C THR A 54 9.21 -1.58 3.22
N GLU A 55 8.76 -0.36 3.00
CA GLU A 55 7.79 -0.07 1.96
C GLU A 55 8.50 0.20 0.63
N MET A 56 8.07 -0.48 -0.43
CA MET A 56 8.52 -0.24 -1.80
C MET A 56 7.35 0.28 -2.62
N THR A 57 7.19 1.60 -2.66
CA THR A 57 6.12 2.28 -3.39
C THR A 57 6.62 3.57 -4.04
N SER A 58 5.80 4.16 -4.92
CA SER A 58 6.11 5.37 -5.67
C SER A 58 4.86 5.85 -6.41
N GLU A 59 4.92 7.03 -7.02
CA GLU A 59 3.83 7.55 -7.85
C GLU A 59 3.49 6.67 -9.06
N TRP A 60 4.47 5.92 -9.60
CA TRP A 60 4.21 4.98 -10.70
C TRP A 60 3.57 3.68 -10.22
N ALA A 61 3.88 3.25 -8.99
CA ALA A 61 3.33 2.03 -8.41
C ALA A 61 1.93 2.25 -7.82
N CYS A 62 1.71 3.42 -7.22
CA CYS A 62 0.44 3.83 -6.66
C CYS A 62 0.23 5.33 -6.95
N LEU A 63 -0.62 5.61 -7.95
CA LEU A 63 -0.95 6.99 -8.30
C LEU A 63 -1.58 7.70 -7.08
N GLY A 64 -1.11 8.91 -6.81
CA GLY A 64 -1.51 9.69 -5.64
C GLY A 64 -0.61 9.51 -4.41
N TYR A 65 0.40 8.64 -4.45
CA TYR A 65 1.31 8.41 -3.34
C TYR A 65 2.02 9.71 -2.89
N GLY A 66 2.57 10.49 -3.83
CA GLY A 66 3.41 11.65 -3.53
C GLY A 66 2.66 12.85 -2.93
N PHE A 67 1.34 12.88 -3.04
CA PHE A 67 0.48 13.96 -2.53
C PHE A 67 -0.68 13.44 -1.67
N ALA A 68 -0.63 12.17 -1.25
CA ALA A 68 -1.67 11.58 -0.42
C ALA A 68 -1.74 12.27 0.94
N ALA A 69 -2.95 12.66 1.33
CA ALA A 69 -3.24 13.21 2.65
C ALA A 69 -4.11 12.23 3.43
N CYS A 70 -3.50 11.12 3.85
CA CYS A 70 -4.22 10.06 4.54
C CYS A 70 -4.60 10.51 5.96
N ILE A 71 -5.90 10.57 6.22
CA ILE A 71 -6.44 10.83 7.54
C ILE A 71 -6.62 9.48 8.24
N THR A 72 -5.98 9.31 9.39
CA THR A 72 -6.05 8.12 10.24
C THR A 72 -7.15 8.23 11.28
#